data_AF-A0A803M3K1-F1
#
_entry.id   AF-A0A803M3K1-F1
#
_cell.length_a   1.000
_cell.length_b   1.000
_cell.length_c   1.000
_cell.angle_alpha   90.00
_cell.angle_beta   90.00
_cell.angle_gamma   90.00
#
_symmetry.space_group_name_H-M   'P 1'
#
loop_
_entity.id
_entity.type
_entity.pdbx_description
1 polymer ?
#
loop_
_entity_poly.entity_id
_entity_poly.type
_entity_poly.pdbx_seq_one_letter_code
_entity_poly.pdbx_strand_id
1 'polypeptide(L)'
;MKVPSKCRLPKLKRPREVAKIRVIKVKCGNCGEVTEKESYVMLGEVVPIPKSRVQANLVQKCKFCGREGTITMLPKSGCYLTVDYSFGGDKEEQQKLSYDKEQQKLSYDKEQQEKLKQNKLDKINVSRTEAEANKSIPGFHDTSKPPVYEESQQI
;
A
#
# COMPACT_ATOMS: atom_id res chain seq x y z
N MET A 1 -3.41 -19.25 21.22
CA MET A 1 -3.78 -17.86 21.53
C MET A 1 -4.44 -17.25 20.30
N LYS A 2 -5.69 -16.77 20.42
CA LYS A 2 -6.51 -16.27 19.30
C LYS A 2 -6.21 -14.78 19.07
N VAL A 3 -5.64 -14.46 17.91
CA VAL A 3 -5.48 -13.07 17.44
C VAL A 3 -6.86 -12.48 17.16
N PRO A 4 -7.21 -11.29 17.67
CA PRO A 4 -8.51 -10.69 17.38
C PRO A 4 -8.56 -10.25 15.91
N SER A 5 -9.74 -10.51 15.33
CA SER A 5 -10.12 -10.23 13.95
C SER A 5 -9.98 -8.75 13.60
N LYS A 6 -9.43 -8.50 12.42
CA LYS A 6 -9.35 -7.18 11.75
C LYS A 6 -10.66 -6.39 11.94
N CYS A 7 -10.61 -5.27 12.67
CA CYS A 7 -11.68 -4.29 12.71
C CYS A 7 -11.90 -3.75 11.29
N ARG A 8 -12.91 -4.27 10.60
CA ARG A 8 -13.36 -3.77 9.29
C ARG A 8 -14.13 -2.48 9.55
N LEU A 9 -13.47 -1.32 9.42
CA LEU A 9 -14.15 -0.03 9.52
C LEU A 9 -15.21 0.07 8.41
N PRO A 10 -16.50 0.28 8.74
CA PRO A 10 -17.53 0.44 7.72
C PRO A 10 -17.29 1.75 6.94
N LYS A 11 -17.62 1.74 5.64
CA LYS A 11 -17.53 2.92 4.77
C LYS A 11 -18.34 4.06 5.37
N LEU A 12 -17.66 4.99 6.05
CA LEU A 12 -18.27 6.19 6.59
C LEU A 12 -18.92 6.95 5.44
N LYS A 13 -20.26 7.03 5.44
CA LYS A 13 -21.01 8.00 4.63
C LYS A 13 -20.36 9.36 4.87
N ARG A 14 -19.99 10.07 3.79
CA ARG A 14 -19.31 11.39 3.81
C ARG A 14 -19.71 12.16 5.07
N PRO A 15 -18.79 12.39 6.02
CA PRO A 15 -19.14 13.12 7.22
C PRO A 15 -19.69 14.47 6.79
N ARG A 16 -20.98 14.74 7.08
CA ARG A 16 -21.49 16.12 7.17
C ARG A 16 -20.42 16.90 7.91
N GLU A 17 -19.91 18.01 7.36
CA GLU A 17 -18.81 18.82 7.91
C GLU A 17 -18.79 18.74 9.44
N VAL A 18 -18.07 17.73 9.95
CA VAL A 18 -18.04 17.47 11.37
C VAL A 18 -17.27 18.64 11.92
N ALA A 19 -17.87 19.35 12.87
CA ALA A 19 -17.23 20.47 13.54
C ALA A 19 -15.79 20.04 13.89
N LYS A 20 -14.82 20.56 13.14
CA LYS A 20 -13.41 20.19 13.31
C LYS A 20 -12.94 20.92 14.56
N ILE A 21 -13.03 20.25 15.70
CA ILE A 21 -12.47 20.72 16.97
C ILE A 21 -10.97 20.44 16.92
N ARG A 22 -10.15 21.47 17.18
CA ARG A 22 -8.70 21.34 17.38
C ARG A 22 -8.36 21.58 18.84
N VAL A 23 -7.48 20.76 19.37
CA VAL A 23 -6.95 20.87 20.74
C VAL A 23 -5.51 21.36 20.63
N ILE A 24 -5.19 22.48 21.28
CA ILE A 24 -3.86 23.11 21.18
C ILE A 24 -3.37 23.59 22.54
N LYS A 25 -2.06 23.53 22.77
CA LYS A 25 -1.39 24.28 23.84
C LYS A 25 -0.86 25.59 23.27
N VAL A 26 -1.17 26.70 23.94
CA VAL A 26 -0.86 28.05 23.45
C VAL A 26 0.33 28.59 24.22
N LYS A 27 1.32 29.13 23.49
CA LYS A 27 2.44 29.87 24.06
C LYS A 27 2.26 31.36 23.79
N CYS A 28 2.41 32.18 24.82
CA CYS A 28 2.41 33.62 24.69
C CYS A 28 3.68 34.09 23.97
N GLY A 29 3.53 34.76 22.83
CA GLY A 29 4.66 35.33 22.10
C GLY A 29 5.38 36.50 22.80
N ASN A 30 4.78 37.05 23.87
CA ASN A 30 5.34 38.20 24.60
C ASN A 30 6.20 37.76 25.80
N CYS A 31 5.64 36.98 26.73
CA CYS A 31 6.35 36.56 27.95
C CYS A 31 6.78 35.09 27.94
N GLY A 32 6.47 34.33 26.88
CA GLY A 32 6.84 32.92 26.77
C GLY A 32 5.97 31.94 27.55
N GLU A 33 5.02 32.42 28.36
CA GLU A 33 4.14 31.58 29.18
C GLU A 33 3.32 30.61 28.32
N VAL A 34 3.26 29.34 28.75
CA VAL A 34 2.50 28.28 28.06
C VAL A 34 1.25 27.93 28.86
N THR A 35 0.10 27.81 28.20
CA THR A 35 -1.14 27.42 28.86
C THR A 35 -1.02 26.03 29.47
N GLU A 36 -1.26 25.93 30.78
CA GLU A 36 -1.30 24.66 31.52
C GLU A 36 -2.35 23.69 30.96
N LYS A 37 -3.54 24.21 30.67
CA LYS A 37 -4.65 23.45 30.07
C LYS A 37 -4.68 23.65 28.56
N GLU A 38 -5.03 22.58 27.87
CA GLU A 38 -5.27 22.63 26.43
C GLU A 38 -6.50 23.46 26.11
N SER A 39 -6.41 24.23 25.04
CA SER A 39 -7.50 25.07 24.53
C SER A 39 -8.15 24.36 23.35
N TYR A 40 -9.49 24.37 23.34
CA TYR A 40 -10.29 23.83 22.25
C TYR A 40 -10.68 24.97 21.33
N VAL A 41 -10.51 24.78 20.03
CA VAL A 41 -10.87 25.76 19.01
C VAL A 41 -11.70 25.06 17.95
N MET A 42 -12.85 25.63 17.60
CA MET A 42 -13.75 25.09 16.59
C MET A 42 -13.89 26.05 15.41
N LEU A 43 -13.91 25.51 14.20
CA LEU A 43 -14.06 26.33 12.99
C LEU A 43 -15.38 27.12 12.95
N GLY A 44 -16.45 26.57 13.54
CA GLY A 44 -17.75 27.22 13.64
C GLY A 44 -17.89 28.17 14.83
N GLU A 45 -16.94 28.19 15.75
CA GLU A 45 -16.94 29.13 16.87
C GLU A 45 -16.33 30.44 16.42
N VAL A 46 -17.05 31.55 16.65
CA VAL A 46 -16.59 32.86 16.25
C VAL A 46 -16.84 33.85 17.38
N VAL A 47 -15.76 34.49 17.84
CA VAL A 47 -15.73 35.43 18.95
C VAL A 47 -15.28 36.81 18.47
N PRO A 48 -15.98 37.89 18.85
CA PRO A 48 -15.59 39.25 18.50
C PRO A 48 -14.30 39.63 19.22
N ILE A 49 -13.36 40.24 18.49
CA ILE A 49 -12.12 40.74 19.09
C ILE A 49 -12.41 42.13 19.68
N PRO A 50 -12.04 42.40 20.95
CA PRO A 50 -12.20 43.72 21.55
C PRO A 50 -11.54 44.80 20.67
N LYS A 51 -12.27 45.90 20.44
CA LYS A 51 -11.79 47.06 19.66
C LYS A 51 -11.46 46.79 18.18
N SER A 52 -11.89 45.66 17.62
CA SER A 52 -11.69 45.33 16.20
C SER A 52 -13.01 44.97 15.53
N ARG A 53 -13.08 45.16 14.21
CA ARG A 53 -14.19 44.66 13.37
C ARG A 53 -13.98 43.21 12.95
N VAL A 54 -12.79 42.67 13.21
CA VAL A 54 -12.40 41.30 12.86
C VAL A 54 -12.86 40.34 13.96
N GLN A 55 -13.23 39.13 13.55
CA GLN A 55 -13.61 38.06 14.45
C GLN A 55 -12.52 36.97 14.46
N ALA A 56 -12.37 36.28 15.58
CA ALA A 56 -11.45 35.15 15.75
C ALA A 56 -12.21 33.90 16.19
N ASN A 57 -11.55 32.75 16.26
CA ASN A 57 -12.15 31.53 16.82
C ASN A 57 -11.85 31.37 18.31
N LEU A 58 -10.78 32.00 18.81
CA LEU A 58 -10.46 32.07 20.23
C LEU A 58 -9.79 33.41 20.54
N VAL A 59 -10.21 34.06 21.63
CA VAL A 59 -9.55 35.24 22.22
C VAL A 59 -9.19 34.90 23.67
N GLN A 60 -7.92 35.01 24.03
CA GLN A 60 -7.44 34.64 25.36
C GLN A 60 -6.46 35.68 25.91
N LYS A 61 -6.67 36.07 27.17
CA LYS A 61 -5.73 36.92 27.91
C LYS A 61 -4.65 36.07 28.55
N CYS A 62 -3.39 36.44 28.34
CA CYS A 62 -2.25 35.82 29.01
C CYS A 62 -2.33 36.06 30.51
N LYS A 63 -2.25 34.99 31.31
CA LYS A 63 -2.30 35.07 32.78
C LYS A 63 -1.09 35.78 33.39
N PHE A 64 0.05 35.77 32.70
CA PHE A 64 1.29 36.34 33.21
C PHE A 64 1.47 37.81 32.85
N CYS A 65 1.42 38.16 31.56
CA CYS A 65 1.65 39.55 31.11
C CYS A 65 0.38 40.35 30.79
N GLY A 66 -0.81 39.75 30.95
CA GLY A 66 -2.09 40.42 30.69
C GLY A 66 -2.39 40.75 29.23
N ARG A 67 -1.51 40.38 28.29
CA ARG A 67 -1.70 40.62 26.85
C ARG A 67 -2.82 39.74 26.29
N GLU A 68 -3.69 40.31 25.46
CA GLU A 68 -4.69 39.56 24.71
C GLU A 68 -4.09 38.98 23.43
N GLY A 69 -4.26 37.68 23.24
CA GLY A 69 -3.92 36.94 22.03
C GLY A 69 -5.16 36.38 21.35
N THR A 70 -5.10 36.17 20.04
CA THR A 70 -6.21 35.66 19.23
C THR A 70 -5.73 34.49 18.36
N ILE A 71 -6.63 33.54 18.09
CA ILE A 71 -6.37 32.39 17.22
C ILE A 71 -7.53 32.30 16.23
N THR A 72 -7.20 32.22 14.94
CA THR A 72 -8.16 32.09 13.84
C THR A 72 -7.87 30.82 13.06
N MET A 73 -8.87 29.96 12.95
CA MET A 73 -8.84 28.77 12.12
C MET A 73 -9.15 29.16 10.68
N LEU A 74 -8.30 28.72 9.76
CA LEU A 74 -8.49 28.93 8.33
C LEU A 74 -9.19 27.69 7.74
N PRO A 75 -10.44 27.80 7.24
CA PRO A 75 -11.24 26.66 6.78
C PRO A 75 -10.57 25.84 5.68
N LYS A 76 -9.80 26.51 4.82
CA LYS A 76 -9.23 25.95 3.58
C LYS A 76 -7.77 25.50 3.72
N SER A 77 -7.15 25.65 4.89
CA SER A 77 -5.71 25.39 5.07
C SER A 77 -5.43 24.12 5.88
N GLY A 78 -6.25 23.07 5.72
CA GLY A 78 -6.04 21.81 6.40
C GLY A 78 -6.47 20.63 5.53
N CYS A 79 -5.52 19.77 5.18
CA CYS A 79 -5.84 18.46 4.62
C CYS A 79 -6.48 17.60 5.72
N TYR A 80 -7.49 16.82 5.35
CA TYR A 80 -7.89 15.70 6.19
C TYR A 80 -6.66 14.80 6.34
N LEU A 81 -6.30 14.44 7.57
CA LEU A 81 -5.30 13.41 7.80
C LEU A 81 -5.92 12.10 7.27
N THR A 82 -5.62 11.76 6.02
CA THR A 82 -5.88 10.41 5.52
C THR A 82 -4.93 9.47 6.26
N VAL A 83 -5.22 8.17 6.23
CA VAL A 83 -4.37 7.15 6.86
C VAL A 83 -2.90 7.34 6.45
N ASP A 84 -2.66 7.80 5.23
CA ASP A 84 -1.32 8.08 4.68
C ASP A 84 -0.59 9.27 5.35
N TYR A 85 -1.32 10.24 5.90
CA TYR A 85 -0.75 11.43 6.58
C TYR A 85 -0.75 11.32 8.10
N SER A 86 -1.47 10.36 8.68
CA SER A 86 -1.48 10.09 10.13
C SER A 86 -0.19 9.44 10.62
N PHE A 87 0.56 8.80 9.71
CA PHE A 87 1.93 8.38 9.95
C PHE A 87 2.88 9.54 9.63
N GLY A 88 2.87 10.55 10.49
CA GLY A 88 4.05 11.38 10.68
C GLY A 88 5.15 10.56 11.33
N GLY A 89 5.56 9.47 10.68
CA GLY A 89 6.77 8.73 11.03
C GLY A 89 7.94 9.63 10.74
N ASP A 90 8.92 9.62 11.63
CA ASP A 90 10.18 10.32 11.47
C ASP A 90 10.77 10.02 10.08
N LYS A 91 11.54 10.96 9.50
CA LYS A 91 12.07 10.81 8.13
C LYS A 91 12.80 9.48 7.90
N GLU A 92 13.37 8.89 8.95
CA GLU A 92 13.97 7.55 8.94
C GLU A 92 12.97 6.41 8.67
N GLU A 93 11.75 6.50 9.19
CA GLU A 93 10.73 5.47 9.01
C GLU A 93 10.20 5.46 7.57
N GLN A 94 10.03 6.65 6.97
CA GLN A 94 9.69 6.77 5.55
C GLN A 94 10.79 6.18 4.65
N GLN A 95 12.06 6.37 5.01
CA GLN A 95 13.20 5.82 4.26
C GLN A 95 13.34 4.29 4.43
N LYS A 96 13.03 3.74 5.61
CA LYS A 96 12.94 2.28 5.81
C LYS A 96 11.81 1.67 5.00
N LEU A 97 10.62 2.26 5.01
CA LEU A 97 9.49 1.77 4.22
C LEU A 97 9.75 1.83 2.71
N SER A 98 10.48 2.84 2.22
CA SER A 98 10.87 2.89 0.81
C SER A 98 11.87 1.79 0.47
N TYR A 99 12.86 1.56 1.33
CA TYR A 99 13.86 0.50 1.15
C TYR A 99 13.23 -0.90 1.16
N ASP A 100 12.33 -1.19 2.12
CA ASP A 100 11.69 -2.49 2.24
C ASP A 100 10.80 -2.81 1.03
N LYS A 101 10.06 -1.81 0.52
CA LYS A 101 9.27 -1.96 -0.71
C LYS A 101 10.13 -2.25 -1.93
N GLU A 102 11.29 -1.60 -2.04
CA GLU A 102 12.22 -1.78 -3.15
C GLU A 102 12.87 -3.18 -3.11
N GLN A 103 13.23 -3.68 -1.92
CA GLN A 103 13.72 -5.04 -1.73
C GLN A 103 12.67 -6.10 -2.08
N GLN A 104 11.42 -5.88 -1.68
CA GLN A 104 10.33 -6.80 -2.00
C GLN A 104 10.02 -6.83 -3.50
N LYS A 105 10.16 -5.68 -4.19
CA LYS A 105 10.04 -5.63 -5.64
C LYS A 105 11.17 -6.39 -6.33
N LEU A 106 12.41 -6.21 -5.86
CA LEU A 106 13.58 -6.91 -6.40
C LEU A 106 13.51 -8.43 -6.20
N SER A 107 13.01 -8.91 -5.06
CA SER A 107 12.84 -10.34 -4.81
C SER A 107 11.80 -10.96 -5.74
N TYR A 108 10.67 -10.27 -5.95
CA TYR A 108 9.65 -10.69 -6.89
C TYR A 108 10.17 -10.74 -8.33
N ASP A 109 10.86 -9.70 -8.79
CA ASP A 109 11.40 -9.62 -10.15
C ASP A 109 12.42 -10.75 -10.40
N LYS A 110 13.24 -11.11 -9.39
CA LYS A 110 14.16 -12.27 -9.47
C LYS A 110 13.43 -13.60 -9.59
N GLU A 111 12.38 -13.82 -8.79
CA GLU A 111 11.58 -15.05 -8.84
C GLU A 111 10.91 -15.23 -10.22
N GLN A 112 10.43 -14.14 -10.83
CA GLN A 112 9.86 -14.19 -12.18
C GLN A 112 10.90 -14.55 -13.25
N GLN A 113 12.12 -14.02 -13.13
CA GLN A 113 13.22 -14.38 -14.04
C GLN A 113 13.63 -15.84 -13.90
N GLU A 114 13.64 -16.37 -12.68
CA GLU A 114 13.97 -17.78 -12.42
C GLU A 114 12.91 -18.72 -12.99
N LYS A 115 11.63 -18.40 -12.80
CA LYS A 115 10.51 -19.13 -13.42
C LYS A 115 10.58 -19.11 -14.94
N LEU A 116 10.93 -17.96 -15.54
CA LEU A 116 11.07 -17.86 -16.99
C LEU A 116 12.26 -18.68 -17.51
N LYS A 117 13.39 -18.68 -16.79
CA LYS A 117 14.55 -19.52 -17.11
C LYS A 117 14.19 -21.01 -17.03
N GLN A 118 13.48 -21.42 -15.98
CA GLN A 118 13.04 -22.80 -15.81
C GLN A 118 12.10 -23.22 -16.94
N ASN A 119 11.10 -22.40 -17.28
CA ASN A 119 10.19 -22.67 -18.39
C ASN A 119 10.93 -22.80 -19.73
N LYS A 120 11.99 -22.00 -19.93
CA LYS A 120 12.83 -22.08 -21.13
C LYS A 120 13.68 -23.35 -21.17
N LEU A 121 14.19 -23.80 -20.02
CA LEU A 121 14.91 -25.07 -19.87
C LEU A 121 14.00 -26.28 -20.12
N ASP A 122 12.80 -26.27 -19.54
CA ASP A 122 11.81 -27.35 -19.70
C ASP A 122 11.41 -27.50 -21.17
N LYS A 123 11.23 -26.39 -21.91
CA LYS A 123 10.99 -26.39 -23.35
C LYS A 123 12.12 -27.06 -24.14
N ILE A 124 13.38 -26.77 -23.81
CA ILE A 124 14.54 -27.36 -24.49
C ILE A 124 14.61 -28.87 -24.24
N ASN A 125 14.33 -29.29 -23.00
CA ASN A 125 14.37 -30.70 -22.62
C ASN A 125 13.27 -31.53 -23.31
N VAL A 126 12.06 -30.98 -23.45
CA VAL A 126 10.96 -31.63 -24.20
C VAL A 126 11.37 -31.87 -25.67
N SER A 127 11.92 -30.84 -26.34
CA SER A 127 12.37 -30.97 -27.73
C SER A 127 13.47 -32.01 -27.92
N ARG A 128 14.33 -32.20 -26.91
CA ARG A 128 15.40 -33.19 -26.94
C ARG A 128 14.87 -34.62 -26.78
N THR A 129 13.89 -34.83 -25.88
CA THR A 129 13.25 -36.15 -25.72
C THR A 129 12.48 -36.58 -26.97
N GLU A 130 11.85 -35.64 -27.68
CA GLU A 130 11.16 -35.90 -28.95
C GLU A 130 12.15 -36.24 -30.09
N ALA A 131 13.33 -35.61 -30.10
CA ALA A 131 14.39 -35.91 -31.08
C ALA A 131 15.08 -37.27 -30.82
N GLU A 132 15.14 -37.71 -29.56
CA GLU A 132 15.70 -39.01 -29.17
C GLU A 132 14.71 -40.16 -29.45
N ALA A 133 13.40 -39.95 -29.25
CA ALA A 133 12.35 -40.94 -29.56
C ALA A 133 12.20 -41.25 -31.07
N ASN A 134 12.54 -40.29 -31.94
CA ASN A 134 12.46 -40.46 -33.40
C ASN A 134 13.69 -41.15 -34.03
N LYS A 135 14.73 -41.49 -33.24
CA LYS A 135 15.92 -42.22 -33.71
C LYS A 135 15.85 -43.73 -33.51
N SER A 136 14.82 -44.26 -32.84
CA SER A 136 14.70 -45.68 -32.48
C SER A 136 13.62 -46.45 -33.25
N ILE A 137 13.36 -46.11 -34.52
CA ILE A 137 12.53 -46.94 -35.40
C ILE A 137 13.44 -47.98 -36.11
N PRO A 138 13.43 -49.26 -35.74
CA PRO A 138 14.11 -50.31 -36.49
C PRO A 138 13.43 -50.56 -37.83
N GLY A 139 14.25 -50.86 -38.84
CA GLY A 139 13.88 -50.99 -40.24
C GLY A 139 12.72 -51.96 -40.51
N PHE A 140 11.89 -51.53 -41.45
CA PHE A 140 10.78 -52.25 -42.06
C PHE A 140 11.31 -53.55 -42.72
N HIS A 141 10.85 -54.72 -42.27
CA HIS A 141 11.06 -56.00 -42.97
C HIS A 141 10.05 -56.11 -44.11
N ASP A 142 10.54 -56.23 -45.35
CA ASP A 142 9.74 -56.53 -46.55
C ASP A 142 9.15 -57.95 -46.46
N THR A 143 7.83 -58.07 -46.34
CA THR A 143 7.08 -59.33 -46.44
C THR A 143 6.37 -59.44 -47.79
N SER A 144 7.11 -59.31 -48.89
CA SER A 144 6.60 -59.66 -50.23
C SER A 144 7.07 -61.06 -50.64
N LYS A 145 6.57 -62.10 -49.95
CA LYS A 145 6.59 -63.47 -50.50
C LYS A 145 5.37 -64.26 -50.00
N PRO A 146 4.38 -64.55 -50.84
CA PRO A 146 3.26 -65.40 -50.44
C PRO A 146 3.72 -66.87 -50.30
N PRO A 147 3.13 -67.65 -49.39
CA PRO A 147 3.45 -69.06 -49.24
C PRO A 147 2.92 -69.86 -50.43
N VAL A 148 3.81 -70.64 -51.05
CA VAL A 148 3.46 -71.66 -52.05
C VAL A 148 2.93 -72.88 -51.29
N TYR A 149 1.71 -73.30 -51.59
CA TYR A 149 1.15 -74.57 -51.13
C TYR A 149 1.54 -75.67 -52.12
N GLU A 150 2.18 -76.74 -51.62
CA GLU A 150 2.44 -77.96 -52.40
C GLU A 150 1.16 -78.79 -52.50
N GLU A 151 0.68 -78.97 -53.72
CA GLU A 151 -0.47 -79.82 -54.04
C GLU A 151 0.04 -81.22 -54.38
N SER A 152 -0.38 -82.19 -53.56
CA SER A 152 -0.04 -83.61 -53.61
C SER A 152 -0.37 -84.22 -54.99
N GLN A 153 0.63 -84.81 -55.64
CA GLN A 153 0.44 -85.58 -56.87
C GLN A 153 -0.39 -86.84 -56.58
N GLN A 154 -1.52 -86.96 -57.27
CA GLN A 154 -2.14 -88.25 -57.61
C GLN A 154 -1.55 -88.72 -58.94
N ILE A 155 -0.95 -89.92 -58.94
CA ILE A 155 -1.08 -91.06 -59.88
C ILE A 155 0.07 -92.03 -59.61
#